data_AF-A0A3P7LLS4-F1
#
_entry.id   AF-A0A3P7LLS4-F1
#
_cell.length_a   1.000
_cell.length_b   1.000
_cell.length_c   1.000
_cell.angle_alpha   90.00
_cell.angle_beta   90.00
_cell.angle_gamma   90.00
#
_symmetry.space_group_name_H-M   'P 1'
#
loop_
_entity.id
_entity.type
_entity.pdbx_description
1 polymer ?
#
loop_
_entity_poly.entity_id
_entity_poly.type
_entity_poly.pdbx_seq_one_letter_code
_entity_poly.pdbx_strand_id
1 'polypeptide(L)'
;MDTPLNRELKDHYDFLIKATCRQKEAGNLEATTKVRLTITDRNDAMPIFTLEADQYEATISDQLAPFSDVIRVEASDADEGINGQIYYSLVNRSSDFTVDPISGTVDADGCWIRTLKHLRSGVYNLKVRSEDRTSRLFYNDPDQIQPAWTKDVVITVTESKRRHLKLLVANKLINGYRSDIEQLAAVIRVDIPPNEIEQGGPIHLDVVEDDLKHWFSLRESGNLEWQLYTVPGRLIPQQTNVTISA
;
A
#
# COMPACT_ATOMS: atom_id res chain seq x y z
N MET A 1 -42.66 3.82 25.96
CA MET A 1 -41.35 3.19 26.19
C MET A 1 -40.40 4.33 26.50
N ASP A 2 -39.76 4.30 27.66
CA ASP A 2 -38.79 5.33 28.04
C ASP A 2 -37.49 5.09 27.26
N THR A 3 -37.09 6.07 26.46
CA THR A 3 -35.80 6.02 25.75
C THR A 3 -34.70 6.36 26.75
N PRO A 4 -33.65 5.53 26.89
CA PRO A 4 -32.53 5.83 27.77
C PRO A 4 -31.80 7.10 27.32
N LEU A 5 -31.12 7.77 28.25
CA LEU A 5 -30.20 8.87 27.94
C LEU A 5 -29.06 8.35 27.07
N ASN A 6 -28.76 9.05 25.98
CA ASN A 6 -27.68 8.75 25.05
C ASN A 6 -26.96 10.08 24.76
N ARG A 7 -25.69 10.16 25.16
CA ARG A 7 -24.88 11.38 25.09
C ARG A 7 -24.49 11.70 23.65
N GLU A 8 -24.22 10.67 22.85
CA GLU A 8 -23.87 10.72 21.44
C GLU A 8 -25.02 11.31 20.59
N LEU A 9 -26.27 11.13 21.04
CA LEU A 9 -27.45 11.74 20.46
C LEU A 9 -27.69 13.17 20.97
N LYS A 10 -27.47 13.40 22.27
CA LYS A 10 -27.66 14.71 22.90
C LYS A 10 -26.85 14.80 24.18
N ASP A 11 -25.91 15.74 24.23
CA ASP A 11 -24.92 15.89 25.31
C ASP A 11 -25.38 16.78 26.48
N HIS A 12 -26.40 17.61 26.29
CA HIS A 12 -26.96 18.45 27.35
C HIS A 12 -28.43 18.81 27.16
N TYR A 13 -29.08 19.17 28.27
CA TYR A 13 -30.44 19.69 28.31
C TYR A 13 -30.49 21.01 29.06
N ASP A 14 -31.10 22.03 28.44
CA ASP A 14 -31.35 23.32 29.08
C ASP A 14 -32.83 23.40 29.50
N PHE A 15 -33.07 23.37 30.81
CA PHE A 15 -34.40 23.45 31.41
C PHE A 15 -34.70 24.88 31.86
N LEU A 16 -35.88 25.39 31.50
CA LEU A 16 -36.43 26.62 32.08
C LEU A 16 -37.40 26.24 33.19
N ILE A 17 -36.97 26.41 34.44
CA ILE A 17 -37.80 26.09 35.61
C ILE A 17 -38.59 27.34 35.99
N LYS A 18 -39.90 27.19 36.14
CA LYS A 18 -40.82 28.24 36.59
C LYS A 18 -41.38 27.89 37.95
N ALA A 19 -41.18 28.77 38.93
CA ALA A 19 -41.85 28.72 40.22
C ALA A 19 -43.08 29.63 40.19
N THR A 20 -44.21 29.14 40.66
CA THR A 20 -45.46 29.92 40.76
C THR A 20 -46.02 29.83 42.17
N CYS A 21 -46.21 30.96 42.84
CA CYS A 21 -46.92 31.06 44.11
C CYS A 21 -48.33 31.59 43.85
N ARG A 22 -49.36 30.79 44.16
CA ARG A 22 -50.76 31.21 44.02
C ARG A 22 -51.22 31.99 45.24
N GLN A 23 -51.74 33.20 45.01
CA GLN A 23 -52.30 34.04 46.08
C GLN A 23 -53.78 34.33 45.80
N LYS A 24 -54.60 34.35 46.85
CA LYS A 24 -56.06 34.51 46.74
C LYS A 24 -56.49 35.92 46.31
N GLU A 25 -55.70 36.95 46.64
CA GLU A 25 -56.15 38.35 46.57
C GLU A 25 -55.24 39.26 45.72
N ALA A 26 -54.00 38.84 45.39
CA ALA A 26 -53.00 39.71 44.74
C ALA A 26 -52.44 39.18 43.39
N GLY A 27 -53.03 38.12 42.83
CA GLY A 27 -52.51 37.46 41.63
C GLY A 27 -51.33 36.51 41.93
N ASN A 28 -50.92 35.71 40.95
CA ASN A 28 -49.84 34.74 41.15
C ASN A 28 -48.46 35.43 41.04
N LEU A 29 -47.55 35.11 41.96
CA LEU A 29 -46.13 35.47 41.81
C LEU A 29 -45.42 34.39 41.00
N GLU A 30 -44.54 34.80 40.09
CA GLU A 30 -43.79 33.89 39.24
C GLU A 30 -42.31 34.25 39.20
N ALA A 31 -41.44 33.24 39.20
CA ALA A 31 -40.01 33.38 38.99
C ALA A 31 -39.54 32.29 38.01
N THR A 32 -38.53 32.59 37.20
CA THR A 32 -37.93 31.61 36.29
C THR A 32 -36.42 31.53 36.48
N THR A 33 -35.86 30.34 36.29
CA THR A 33 -34.41 30.10 36.29
C THR A 33 -34.04 29.09 35.21
N LYS A 34 -32.82 29.16 34.68
CA LYS A 34 -32.30 28.19 33.72
C LYS A 34 -31.40 27.19 34.45
N VAL A 35 -31.61 25.91 34.19
CA VAL A 35 -30.77 24.82 34.70
C VAL A 35 -30.23 24.04 33.51
N ARG A 36 -28.91 23.92 33.41
CA ARG A 36 -28.23 23.10 32.41
C ARG A 36 -27.84 21.77 33.04
N LEU A 37 -28.27 20.67 32.41
CA LEU A 37 -27.84 19.32 32.72
C LEU A 37 -26.91 18.86 31.61
N THR A 38 -25.66 18.56 31.93
CA THR A 38 -24.69 17.96 31.02
C THR A 38 -24.62 16.46 31.26
N ILE A 39 -24.63 15.67 30.21
CA ILE A 39 -24.49 14.22 30.28
C ILE A 39 -23.01 13.90 30.16
N THR A 40 -22.51 13.08 31.08
CA THR A 40 -21.13 12.58 31.02
C THR A 40 -21.04 11.42 30.05
N ASP A 41 -20.01 11.45 29.22
CA ASP A 41 -19.65 10.36 28.33
C ASP A 41 -19.36 9.06 29.11
N ARG A 42 -19.84 7.94 28.58
CA ARG A 42 -19.35 6.61 28.92
C ARG A 42 -18.73 6.08 27.65
N ASN A 43 -17.58 5.41 27.77
CA ASN A 43 -17.12 4.53 26.71
C ASN A 43 -18.30 3.55 26.51
N ASP A 44 -19.00 3.60 25.38
CA ASP A 44 -20.05 2.64 24.98
C ASP A 44 -20.24 2.49 23.46
N ALA A 45 -19.54 3.31 22.66
CA ALA A 45 -19.36 3.09 21.24
C ALA A 45 -18.12 2.21 20.96
N MET A 46 -18.02 1.71 19.73
CA MET A 46 -16.82 1.02 19.27
C MET A 46 -16.28 1.75 18.04
N PRO A 47 -14.96 1.69 17.78
CA PRO A 47 -14.39 2.22 16.55
C PRO A 47 -15.01 1.55 15.32
N ILE A 48 -15.36 2.35 14.32
CA ILE A 48 -15.91 1.89 13.04
C ILE A 48 -15.00 2.40 11.93
N PHE A 49 -14.51 1.49 11.09
CA PHE A 49 -13.76 1.89 9.88
C PHE A 49 -14.67 2.67 8.93
N THR A 50 -14.14 3.75 8.38
CA THR A 50 -14.88 4.68 7.51
C THR A 50 -15.24 4.05 6.16
N LEU A 51 -14.42 3.10 5.69
CA LEU A 51 -14.68 2.31 4.49
C LEU A 51 -15.03 0.87 4.86
N GLU A 52 -15.77 0.21 3.97
CA GLU A 52 -16.03 -1.22 4.06
C GLU A 52 -14.73 -2.01 3.79
N ALA A 53 -14.65 -3.23 4.32
CA ALA A 53 -13.41 -4.02 4.28
C ALA A 53 -12.92 -4.33 2.85
N ASP A 54 -13.82 -4.47 1.90
CA ASP A 54 -13.53 -4.73 0.48
C ASP A 54 -13.00 -3.49 -0.26
N GLN A 55 -13.02 -2.32 0.36
CA GLN A 55 -12.54 -1.07 -0.23
C GLN A 55 -11.09 -0.74 0.13
N TYR A 56 -10.50 -1.45 1.09
CA TYR A 56 -9.09 -1.30 1.46
C TYR A 56 -8.20 -2.21 0.62
N GLU A 57 -7.98 -1.79 -0.63
CA GLU A 57 -7.07 -2.46 -1.57
C GLU A 57 -5.93 -1.54 -1.98
N ALA A 58 -4.70 -2.06 -1.98
CA ALA A 58 -3.51 -1.32 -2.40
C ALA A 58 -2.69 -2.14 -3.39
N THR A 59 -2.01 -1.47 -4.31
CA THR A 59 -1.03 -2.09 -5.20
C THR A 59 0.35 -1.46 -4.97
N ILE A 60 1.35 -2.29 -4.69
CA ILE A 60 2.74 -1.87 -4.46
C ILE A 60 3.64 -2.35 -5.60
N SER A 61 4.76 -1.68 -5.83
CA SER A 61 5.80 -2.15 -6.75
C SER A 61 6.80 -3.05 -6.02
N ASP A 62 7.34 -4.02 -6.72
CA ASP A 62 8.55 -4.77 -6.33
C ASP A 62 9.79 -3.89 -6.05
N GLN A 63 9.76 -2.60 -6.41
CA GLN A 63 10.79 -1.60 -6.13
C GLN A 63 10.34 -0.53 -5.13
N LEU A 64 9.25 -0.78 -4.39
CA LEU A 64 8.79 0.15 -3.35
C LEU A 64 9.91 0.39 -2.33
N ALA A 65 10.19 1.65 -2.03
CA ALA A 65 11.24 2.00 -1.09
C ALA A 65 10.83 1.60 0.35
N PRO A 66 11.79 1.21 1.20
CA PRO A 66 11.59 1.12 2.65
C PRO A 66 10.83 2.32 3.21
N PHE A 67 9.93 2.08 4.15
CA PHE A 67 9.15 3.09 4.88
C PHE A 67 8.25 3.97 4.00
N SER A 68 7.91 3.49 2.81
CA SER A 68 6.90 4.17 1.97
C SER A 68 5.50 3.81 2.44
N ASP A 69 4.63 4.82 2.46
CA ASP A 69 3.20 4.68 2.69
C ASP A 69 2.58 3.75 1.64
N VAL A 70 1.85 2.73 2.08
CA VAL A 70 1.15 1.77 1.22
C VAL A 70 -0.32 2.14 1.11
N ILE A 71 -0.97 2.32 2.24
CA ILE A 71 -2.38 2.68 2.36
C ILE A 71 -2.63 3.23 3.75
N ARG A 72 -3.65 4.08 3.89
CA ARG A 72 -4.11 4.56 5.20
C ARG A 72 -5.49 4.02 5.49
N VAL A 73 -5.66 3.39 6.65
CA VAL A 73 -6.98 3.08 7.19
C VAL A 73 -7.46 4.22 8.08
N GLU A 74 -8.77 4.37 8.15
CA GLU A 74 -9.41 5.39 8.97
C GLU A 74 -10.61 4.77 9.67
N ALA A 75 -10.70 5.02 10.97
CA ALA A 75 -11.82 4.64 11.81
C ALA A 75 -12.25 5.86 12.63
N SER A 76 -13.52 5.85 13.02
CA SER A 76 -14.16 6.87 13.85
C SER A 76 -14.82 6.22 15.06
N ASP A 77 -14.75 6.89 16.19
CA ASP A 77 -15.42 6.52 17.43
C ASP A 77 -16.27 7.71 17.90
N ALA A 78 -17.46 7.44 18.40
CA ALA A 78 -18.44 8.47 18.77
C ALA A 78 -18.20 9.01 20.20
N ASP A 79 -17.41 8.31 21.01
CA ASP A 79 -17.21 8.64 22.41
C ASP A 79 -16.32 9.88 22.60
N GLU A 80 -16.35 10.49 23.78
CA GLU A 80 -15.62 11.73 24.07
C GLU A 80 -14.17 11.52 24.51
N GLY A 81 -13.28 12.40 24.04
CA GLY A 81 -11.96 12.54 24.62
C GLY A 81 -11.11 11.29 24.46
N ILE A 82 -10.73 10.64 25.56
CA ILE A 82 -9.92 9.42 25.51
C ILE A 82 -10.73 8.18 25.12
N ASN A 83 -12.04 8.18 25.39
CA ASN A 83 -12.95 7.10 25.01
C ASN A 83 -13.10 7.04 23.48
N GLY A 84 -13.11 8.18 22.79
CA GLY A 84 -13.10 8.21 21.32
C GLY A 84 -11.71 8.20 20.66
N GLN A 85 -10.61 8.09 21.42
CA GLN A 85 -9.26 8.13 20.84
C GLN A 85 -8.83 6.75 20.36
N ILE A 86 -8.63 6.62 19.05
CA ILE A 86 -8.32 5.33 18.41
C ILE A 86 -6.82 5.09 18.32
N TYR A 87 -6.41 3.84 18.53
CA TYR A 87 -5.10 3.31 18.23
C TYR A 87 -5.19 2.17 17.21
N TYR A 88 -4.30 2.20 16.21
CA TYR A 88 -4.18 1.16 15.21
C TYR A 88 -3.07 0.15 15.54
N SER A 89 -3.28 -1.11 15.16
CA SER A 89 -2.26 -2.16 15.29
C SER A 89 -2.45 -3.26 14.24
N LEU A 90 -1.38 -3.98 13.91
CA LEU A 90 -1.46 -5.18 13.06
C LEU A 90 -1.76 -6.40 13.93
N VAL A 91 -2.90 -7.06 13.67
CA VAL A 91 -3.29 -8.31 14.34
C VAL A 91 -2.42 -9.45 13.88
N ASN A 92 -2.20 -9.57 12.56
CA ASN A 92 -1.23 -10.49 12.00
C ASN A 92 0.11 -9.76 11.84
N ARG A 93 1.07 -10.11 12.69
CA ARG A 93 2.43 -9.57 12.58
C ARG A 93 3.00 -9.86 11.20
N SER A 94 3.48 -8.81 10.54
CA SER A 94 4.20 -8.89 9.28
C SER A 94 5.65 -8.47 9.51
N SER A 95 6.60 -9.08 8.79
CA SER A 95 7.98 -8.58 8.69
C SER A 95 8.14 -7.50 7.61
N ASP A 96 7.08 -7.33 6.81
CA ASP A 96 7.11 -6.60 5.55
C ASP A 96 6.28 -5.31 5.67
N PHE A 97 5.43 -5.20 6.69
CA PHE A 97 4.55 -4.06 6.90
C PHE A 97 4.43 -3.69 8.37
N THR A 98 4.33 -2.40 8.63
CA THR A 98 4.01 -1.80 9.92
C THR A 98 2.78 -0.91 9.80
N VAL A 99 2.13 -0.60 10.91
CA VAL A 99 1.06 0.41 10.95
C VAL A 99 1.41 1.47 11.97
N ASP A 100 1.31 2.73 11.59
CA ASP A 100 1.42 3.85 12.52
C ASP A 100 0.20 3.82 13.46
N PRO A 101 0.43 3.77 14.78
CA PRO A 101 -0.65 3.59 15.74
C PRO A 101 -1.60 4.79 15.83
N ILE A 102 -1.22 5.98 15.37
CA ILE A 102 -2.01 7.22 15.49
C ILE A 102 -2.68 7.56 14.16
N SER A 103 -1.95 7.54 13.05
CA SER A 103 -2.47 7.93 11.74
C SER A 103 -3.25 6.82 11.03
N GLY A 104 -2.99 5.55 11.38
CA GLY A 104 -3.51 4.39 10.65
C GLY A 104 -2.81 4.15 9.31
N THR A 105 -1.69 4.82 9.04
CA THR A 105 -0.89 4.58 7.83
C THR A 105 -0.19 3.23 7.93
N VAL A 106 -0.40 2.38 6.94
CA VAL A 106 0.35 1.13 6.77
C VAL A 106 1.55 1.43 5.89
N ASP A 107 2.74 1.17 6.44
CA ASP A 107 4.02 1.42 5.79
C ASP A 107 4.73 0.13 5.46
N ALA A 108 5.53 0.20 4.42
CA ALA A 108 6.48 -0.83 4.03
C ALA A 108 7.62 -0.93 5.06
N ASP A 109 7.76 -2.04 5.79
CA ASP A 109 8.84 -2.18 6.78
C ASP A 109 10.20 -2.29 6.07
N GLY A 110 11.25 -1.68 6.63
CA GLY A 110 12.52 -1.46 5.94
C GLY A 110 13.37 -2.71 5.66
N CYS A 111 12.81 -3.90 5.81
CA CYS A 111 13.48 -5.19 5.69
C CYS A 111 13.32 -5.84 4.30
N TRP A 112 13.13 -5.06 3.23
CA TRP A 112 13.04 -5.56 1.84
C TRP A 112 14.32 -6.22 1.31
N ILE A 113 15.43 -6.20 2.05
CA ILE A 113 16.63 -6.96 1.69
C ILE A 113 16.46 -8.43 2.09
N ARG A 114 15.57 -9.14 1.41
CA ARG A 114 15.67 -10.60 1.25
C ARG A 114 15.51 -10.98 -0.21
N THR A 115 16.67 -10.98 -0.88
CA THR A 115 17.01 -11.94 -1.93
C THR A 115 16.42 -13.30 -1.56
N LEU A 116 15.61 -13.87 -2.47
CA LEU A 116 14.88 -15.14 -2.37
C LEU A 116 13.56 -15.11 -1.56
N LYS A 117 12.45 -14.79 -2.23
CA LYS A 117 11.28 -15.69 -2.35
C LYS A 117 10.26 -15.19 -3.38
N HIS A 118 10.53 -15.52 -4.64
CA HIS A 118 9.55 -15.64 -5.73
C HIS A 118 8.51 -16.78 -5.49
N LEU A 119 8.08 -17.02 -4.23
CA LEU A 119 7.26 -18.18 -3.84
C LEU A 119 6.02 -17.82 -3.00
N ARG A 120 5.76 -16.54 -2.72
CA ARG A 120 4.48 -16.10 -2.17
C ARG A 120 3.64 -15.54 -3.32
N SER A 121 2.33 -15.82 -3.34
CA SER A 121 1.41 -15.00 -4.13
C SER A 121 1.72 -13.55 -3.78
N GLY A 122 1.95 -12.68 -4.74
CA GLY A 122 2.20 -11.24 -4.50
C GLY A 122 0.93 -10.56 -4.00
N VAL A 123 0.28 -11.13 -2.98
CA VAL A 123 -0.96 -10.71 -2.36
C VAL A 123 -0.77 -10.93 -0.86
N TYR A 124 -0.82 -9.84 -0.11
CA TYR A 124 -0.68 -9.80 1.34
C TYR A 124 -2.02 -9.40 1.94
N ASN A 125 -2.57 -10.25 2.80
CA ASN A 125 -3.79 -9.94 3.56
C ASN A 125 -3.37 -9.45 4.95
N LEU A 126 -3.41 -8.14 5.17
CA LEU A 126 -3.08 -7.52 6.45
C LEU A 126 -4.36 -7.28 7.24
N LYS A 127 -4.37 -7.64 8.51
CA LYS A 127 -5.50 -7.45 9.40
C LYS A 127 -5.17 -6.33 10.37
N VAL A 128 -5.70 -5.14 10.12
CA VAL A 128 -5.52 -3.97 10.99
C VAL A 128 -6.65 -3.91 12.01
N ARG A 129 -6.29 -3.65 13.25
CA ARG A 129 -7.20 -3.44 14.37
C ARG A 129 -7.21 -1.99 14.77
N SER A 130 -8.40 -1.41 14.92
CA SER A 130 -8.64 -0.20 15.67
C SER A 130 -9.13 -0.56 17.07
N GLU A 131 -8.67 0.18 18.08
CA GLU A 131 -9.04 0.02 19.49
C GLU A 131 -9.08 1.39 20.15
N ASP A 132 -10.08 1.64 21.01
CA ASP A 132 -10.11 2.86 21.81
C ASP A 132 -8.98 2.89 22.87
N ARG A 133 -8.61 4.08 23.35
CA ARG A 133 -7.50 4.24 24.32
C ARG A 133 -7.84 3.75 25.72
N THR A 134 -9.10 3.83 26.10
CA THR A 134 -9.58 3.49 27.44
C THR A 134 -9.46 1.99 27.69
N SER A 135 -9.85 1.16 26.72
CA SER A 135 -9.69 -0.29 26.68
C SER A 135 -8.25 -0.73 26.97
N ARG A 136 -7.26 0.02 26.47
CA ARG A 136 -5.84 -0.28 26.69
C ARG A 136 -5.32 0.12 28.08
N LEU A 137 -5.87 1.16 28.69
CA LEU A 137 -5.44 1.64 30.01
C LEU A 137 -6.04 0.83 31.17
N PHE A 138 -7.26 0.32 31.00
CA PHE A 138 -8.00 -0.39 32.04
C PHE A 138 -7.99 -1.91 31.89
N TYR A 139 -7.12 -2.49 31.02
CA TYR A 139 -7.00 -3.94 30.81
C TYR A 139 -6.83 -4.78 32.09
N ASN A 140 -6.35 -4.16 33.18
CA ASN A 140 -6.08 -4.84 34.46
C ASN A 140 -7.12 -4.54 35.57
N ASP A 141 -8.20 -3.80 35.29
CA ASP A 141 -9.25 -3.51 36.27
C ASP A 141 -10.46 -4.44 36.07
N PRO A 142 -10.67 -5.45 36.96
CA PRO A 142 -11.75 -6.43 36.84
C PRO A 142 -13.16 -5.83 36.91
N ASP A 143 -13.31 -4.65 37.51
CA ASP A 143 -14.60 -3.96 37.64
C ASP A 143 -14.87 -3.00 36.45
N GLN A 144 -13.88 -2.81 35.57
CA GLN A 144 -13.96 -2.01 34.34
C GLN A 144 -13.72 -2.85 33.07
N ILE A 145 -13.81 -4.19 33.16
CA ILE A 145 -13.72 -5.09 31.98
C ILE A 145 -14.96 -4.87 31.11
N GLN A 146 -14.92 -3.81 30.30
CA GLN A 146 -15.68 -3.72 29.08
C GLN A 146 -14.90 -4.57 28.05
N PRO A 147 -15.57 -5.39 27.21
CA PRO A 147 -14.87 -6.08 26.13
C PRO A 147 -14.13 -5.01 25.33
N ALA A 148 -12.81 -5.11 25.20
CA ALA A 148 -12.02 -4.14 24.45
C ALA A 148 -12.72 -3.88 23.13
N TRP A 149 -13.19 -2.66 22.89
CA TRP A 149 -13.92 -2.34 21.68
C TRP A 149 -12.93 -2.24 20.55
N THR A 150 -12.64 -3.42 20.01
CA THR A 150 -11.74 -3.61 18.90
C THR A 150 -12.55 -3.87 17.65
N LYS A 151 -12.19 -3.21 16.56
CA LYS A 151 -12.68 -3.56 15.24
C LYS A 151 -11.50 -3.93 14.36
N ASP A 152 -11.66 -5.01 13.60
CA ASP A 152 -10.65 -5.46 12.66
C ASP A 152 -11.13 -5.22 11.23
N VAL A 153 -10.22 -4.80 10.35
CA VAL A 153 -10.40 -4.71 8.91
C VAL A 153 -9.30 -5.49 8.20
N VAL A 154 -9.62 -6.10 7.06
CA VAL A 154 -8.63 -6.77 6.20
C VAL A 154 -8.29 -5.84 5.06
N ILE A 155 -7.00 -5.67 4.83
CA ILE A 155 -6.42 -4.91 3.73
C ILE A 155 -5.76 -5.91 2.79
N THR A 156 -6.07 -5.79 1.50
CA THR A 156 -5.43 -6.59 0.45
C THR A 156 -4.37 -5.75 -0.23
N VAL A 157 -3.09 -6.12 -0.06
CA VAL A 157 -1.96 -5.47 -0.75
C VAL A 157 -1.48 -6.39 -1.85
N THR A 158 -1.55 -5.95 -3.10
CA THR A 158 -1.06 -6.71 -4.26
C THR A 158 0.26 -6.15 -4.75
N GLU A 159 1.25 -7.00 -4.94
CA GLU A 159 2.53 -6.66 -5.53
C GLU A 159 2.46 -6.75 -7.05
N SER A 160 2.64 -5.59 -7.68
CA SER A 160 2.96 -5.48 -9.10
C SER A 160 4.46 -5.63 -9.29
N LYS A 161 4.86 -6.65 -10.06
CA LYS A 161 6.26 -6.80 -10.48
C LYS A 161 6.54 -5.83 -11.62
N ARG A 162 7.65 -5.10 -11.55
CA ARG A 162 8.12 -4.35 -12.71
C ARG A 162 8.47 -5.34 -13.82
N ARG A 163 7.94 -5.03 -14.99
CA ARG A 163 8.17 -5.71 -16.26
C ARG A 163 9.60 -5.39 -16.71
N HIS A 164 10.56 -6.25 -16.38
CA HIS A 164 11.91 -6.13 -16.91
C HIS A 164 12.12 -7.22 -17.96
N LEU A 165 12.25 -6.78 -19.22
CA LEU A 165 12.72 -7.65 -20.29
C LEU A 165 14.15 -8.10 -19.96
N LYS A 166 14.40 -9.39 -19.98
CA LYS A 166 15.75 -9.91 -19.78
C LYS A 166 16.38 -10.20 -21.13
N LEU A 167 17.51 -9.57 -21.42
CA LEU A 167 18.32 -9.88 -22.60
C LEU A 167 19.24 -11.06 -22.28
N LEU A 168 19.06 -12.15 -23.00
CA LEU A 168 19.95 -13.31 -23.02
C LEU A 168 20.84 -13.19 -24.24
N VAL A 169 22.15 -13.01 -24.05
CA VAL A 169 23.09 -12.85 -25.16
C VAL A 169 23.97 -14.10 -25.26
N ALA A 170 23.91 -14.77 -26.41
CA ALA A 170 24.78 -15.87 -26.77
C ALA A 170 25.82 -15.37 -27.78
N ASN A 171 27.04 -15.14 -27.30
CA ASN A 171 28.12 -14.64 -28.12
C ASN A 171 28.80 -15.76 -28.91
N LYS A 172 29.08 -15.52 -30.18
CA LYS A 172 29.92 -16.41 -30.97
C LYS A 172 31.34 -15.86 -30.97
N LEU A 173 32.31 -16.72 -30.63
CA LEU A 173 33.72 -16.37 -30.79
C LEU A 173 34.04 -16.27 -32.29
N ILE A 174 34.24 -15.05 -32.78
CA ILE A 174 34.74 -14.81 -34.13
C ILE A 174 36.27 -14.70 -34.04
N ASN A 175 36.98 -15.69 -34.58
CA ASN A 175 38.43 -15.64 -34.72
C ASN A 175 38.81 -14.74 -35.89
N GLY A 176 38.95 -13.43 -35.61
CA GLY A 176 39.35 -12.43 -36.58
C GLY A 176 38.20 -11.99 -37.50
N TYR A 177 38.18 -10.70 -37.81
CA TYR A 177 37.17 -10.10 -38.67
C TYR A 177 37.56 -10.18 -40.14
N ARG A 178 36.62 -10.64 -40.98
CA ARG A 178 36.75 -10.60 -42.44
C ARG A 178 35.91 -9.47 -43.01
N SER A 179 36.57 -8.47 -43.58
CA SER A 179 35.91 -7.28 -44.15
C SER A 179 35.16 -7.54 -45.46
N ASP A 180 35.34 -8.70 -46.07
CA ASP A 180 34.74 -9.04 -47.36
C ASP A 180 33.42 -9.80 -47.24
N ILE A 181 33.06 -10.26 -46.05
CA ILE A 181 31.85 -11.06 -45.81
C ILE A 181 31.09 -10.64 -44.57
N GLU A 182 29.80 -10.92 -44.56
CA GLU A 182 28.95 -10.75 -43.40
C GLU A 182 29.14 -11.95 -42.45
N GLN A 183 29.32 -11.68 -41.16
CA GLN A 183 29.56 -12.69 -40.14
C GLN A 183 28.62 -12.48 -38.95
N LEU A 184 28.02 -13.58 -38.46
CA LEU A 184 27.20 -13.57 -37.25
C LEU A 184 28.08 -13.39 -36.01
N ALA A 185 27.87 -12.29 -35.30
CA ALA A 185 28.61 -11.88 -34.11
C ALA A 185 27.97 -12.39 -32.81
N ALA A 186 26.67 -12.17 -32.65
CA ALA A 186 25.94 -12.59 -31.46
C ALA A 186 24.49 -12.94 -31.80
N VAL A 187 23.90 -13.78 -30.96
CA VAL A 187 22.45 -14.04 -30.94
C VAL A 187 21.90 -13.47 -29.64
N ILE A 188 20.95 -12.57 -29.74
CA ILE A 188 20.29 -11.90 -28.62
C ILE A 188 18.88 -12.44 -28.54
N ARG A 189 18.51 -13.00 -27.39
CA ARG A 189 17.15 -13.45 -27.10
C ARG A 189 16.55 -12.58 -26.02
N VAL A 190 15.31 -12.15 -26.21
CA VAL A 190 14.54 -11.47 -25.16
C VAL A 190 13.73 -12.53 -24.44
N ASP A 191 14.01 -12.72 -23.16
CA ASP A 191 13.19 -13.56 -22.30
C ASP A 191 12.03 -12.72 -21.74
N ILE A 192 10.82 -13.07 -22.17
CA ILE A 192 9.57 -12.43 -21.74
C ILE A 192 8.86 -13.40 -20.80
N PRO A 193 8.50 -12.98 -19.58
CA PRO A 193 7.65 -13.77 -18.71
C PRO A 193 6.35 -14.19 -19.42
N PRO A 194 5.88 -15.46 -19.29
CA PRO A 194 4.69 -15.96 -20.01
C PRO A 194 3.44 -15.09 -19.86
N ASN A 195 3.29 -14.41 -18.72
CA ASN A 195 2.16 -13.53 -18.41
C ASN A 195 2.20 -12.17 -19.14
N GLU A 196 3.28 -11.85 -19.86
CA GLU A 196 3.48 -10.59 -20.59
C GLU A 196 3.27 -10.73 -22.11
N ILE A 197 3.19 -11.98 -22.62
CA ILE A 197 3.01 -12.27 -24.06
C ILE A 197 1.63 -11.79 -24.55
N GLU A 198 0.63 -11.75 -23.68
CA GLU A 198 -0.77 -11.40 -24.02
C GLU A 198 -1.07 -9.89 -24.06
N GLN A 199 -0.17 -9.03 -23.55
CA GLN A 199 -0.39 -7.56 -23.49
C GLN A 199 0.70 -6.74 -24.20
N GLY A 200 1.68 -7.38 -24.84
CA GLY A 200 2.84 -6.71 -25.45
C GLY A 200 2.62 -6.23 -26.88
N GLY A 201 3.03 -4.99 -27.17
CA GLY A 201 3.25 -4.52 -28.55
C GLY A 201 4.54 -5.09 -29.16
N PRO A 202 4.87 -4.76 -30.43
CA PRO A 202 6.10 -5.23 -31.05
C PRO A 202 7.33 -4.77 -30.26
N ILE A 203 8.28 -5.68 -30.05
CA ILE A 203 9.53 -5.40 -29.34
C ILE A 203 10.58 -4.94 -30.35
N HIS A 204 11.20 -3.81 -30.04
CA HIS A 204 12.28 -3.25 -30.84
C HIS A 204 13.58 -3.28 -30.03
N LEU A 205 14.67 -3.70 -30.68
CA LEU A 205 16.03 -3.64 -30.12
C LEU A 205 16.83 -2.65 -30.95
N ASP A 206 17.51 -1.73 -30.27
CA ASP A 206 18.40 -0.76 -30.88
C ASP A 206 19.81 -0.88 -30.28
N VAL A 207 20.82 -0.58 -31.10
CA VAL A 207 22.20 -0.41 -30.63
C VAL A 207 22.32 1.03 -30.11
N VAL A 208 22.40 1.18 -28.79
CA VAL A 208 22.28 2.49 -28.12
C VAL A 208 23.65 3.19 -28.00
N GLU A 209 24.75 2.44 -27.94
CA GLU A 209 26.11 2.97 -27.72
C GLU A 209 27.18 2.23 -28.57
N ASP A 210 28.36 2.86 -28.71
CA ASP A 210 29.61 2.37 -29.33
C ASP A 210 29.65 2.06 -30.84
N ASP A 211 28.53 1.78 -31.51
CA ASP A 211 28.53 1.56 -32.98
C ASP A 211 28.36 2.83 -33.82
N LEU A 212 29.13 3.88 -33.52
CA LEU A 212 29.05 5.19 -34.20
C LEU A 212 29.35 5.12 -35.71
N LYS A 213 29.91 4.01 -36.20
CA LYS A 213 30.29 3.79 -37.60
C LYS A 213 29.42 2.76 -38.32
N HIS A 214 28.38 2.25 -37.67
CA HIS A 214 27.47 1.23 -38.20
C HIS A 214 28.22 0.00 -38.74
N TRP A 215 29.17 -0.51 -37.95
CA TRP A 215 29.91 -1.73 -38.21
C TRP A 215 29.08 -2.99 -37.97
N PHE A 216 27.98 -2.88 -37.22
CA PHE A 216 27.07 -3.97 -36.95
C PHE A 216 25.65 -3.66 -37.46
N SER A 217 24.91 -4.72 -37.79
CA SER A 217 23.50 -4.64 -38.12
C SER A 217 22.72 -5.68 -37.34
N LEU A 218 21.62 -5.26 -36.72
CA LEU A 218 20.73 -6.13 -35.99
C LEU A 218 19.58 -6.57 -36.89
N ARG A 219 19.29 -7.87 -36.91
CA ARG A 219 18.18 -8.43 -37.70
C ARG A 219 17.31 -9.31 -36.82
N GLU A 220 15.99 -9.15 -36.95
CA GLU A 220 15.03 -10.02 -36.31
C GLU A 220 15.02 -11.38 -37.04
N SER A 221 15.16 -12.47 -36.28
CA SER A 221 15.22 -13.84 -36.83
C SER A 221 13.98 -14.69 -36.47
N GLY A 222 13.10 -14.21 -35.60
CA GLY A 222 11.87 -14.90 -35.17
C GLY A 222 11.57 -14.65 -33.69
N ASN A 223 10.52 -15.30 -33.16
CA ASN A 223 9.98 -15.13 -31.79
C ASN A 223 11.04 -14.78 -30.74
N LEU A 224 11.22 -13.48 -30.51
CA LEU A 224 12.09 -12.92 -29.48
C LEU A 224 13.59 -13.19 -29.68
N GLU A 225 14.04 -13.41 -30.91
CA GLU A 225 15.43 -13.62 -31.27
C GLU A 225 15.89 -12.60 -32.31
N TRP A 226 17.02 -11.94 -32.01
CA TRP A 226 17.74 -11.04 -32.91
C TRP A 226 19.16 -11.54 -33.12
N GLN A 227 19.66 -11.33 -34.32
CA GLN A 227 20.99 -11.73 -34.74
C GLN A 227 21.78 -10.48 -35.10
N LEU A 228 22.94 -10.33 -34.45
CA LEU A 228 23.86 -9.24 -34.70
C LEU A 228 24.89 -9.67 -35.74
N TYR A 229 24.93 -8.98 -36.87
CA TYR A 229 25.81 -9.26 -37.99
C TYR A 229 26.85 -8.16 -38.17
N THR A 230 28.03 -8.53 -38.66
CA THR A 230 29.01 -7.58 -39.16
C THR A 230 28.64 -7.06 -40.54
N VAL A 231 28.85 -5.76 -40.77
CA VAL A 231 28.58 -5.14 -42.08
C VAL A 231 29.83 -5.27 -42.99
N PRO A 232 29.72 -5.88 -44.19
CA PRO A 232 30.84 -6.00 -45.13
C PRO A 232 31.37 -4.64 -45.62
N GLY A 233 32.65 -4.60 -45.98
CA GLY A 233 33.32 -3.43 -46.56
C GLY A 233 33.74 -2.36 -45.54
N ARG A 234 33.45 -2.57 -44.25
CA ARG A 234 33.94 -1.70 -43.17
C ARG A 234 35.26 -2.27 -42.66
N LEU A 235 36.34 -1.48 -42.74
CA LEU A 235 37.68 -1.91 -42.32
C LEU A 235 37.75 -1.99 -40.78
N ILE A 236 37.59 -3.20 -40.24
CA ILE A 236 38.15 -3.55 -38.93
C ILE A 236 39.57 -4.08 -39.19
N PRO A 237 40.61 -3.56 -38.53
CA PRO A 237 41.98 -4.01 -38.79
C PRO A 237 42.12 -5.53 -38.68
N GLN A 238 42.82 -6.17 -39.63
CA GLN A 238 42.91 -7.64 -39.77
C GLN A 238 43.47 -8.38 -38.54
N GLN A 239 44.00 -7.66 -37.54
CA GLN A 239 44.54 -8.21 -36.29
C GLN A 239 43.69 -7.87 -35.05
N THR A 240 42.46 -7.38 -35.24
CA THR A 240 41.59 -7.06 -34.11
C THR A 240 40.93 -8.34 -33.62
N ASN A 241 41.38 -8.83 -32.46
CA ASN A 241 40.65 -9.85 -31.73
C ASN A 241 39.39 -9.21 -31.16
N VAL A 242 38.23 -9.60 -31.69
CA VAL A 242 36.95 -9.15 -31.18
C VAL A 242 36.42 -10.25 -30.25
N THR A 243 36.48 -10.01 -28.96
CA THR A 243 35.81 -10.84 -27.96
C THR A 243 34.50 -10.19 -27.58
N ILE A 244 33.40 -10.93 -27.74
CA ILE A 244 32.08 -10.48 -27.32
C ILE A 244 31.73 -11.24 -26.04
N SER A 245 31.55 -10.50 -24.95
CA SER A 245 31.14 -11.02 -23.64
C SER A 245 29.79 -10.39 -23.25
N ALA A 246 28.96 -11.17 -22.57
CA ALA A 246 27.68 -10.73 -22.01
C ALA A 246 27.82 -10.46 -20.52
#